data_AF-A0AAV0ARQ5-F1
#
_entry.id   AF-A0AAV0ARQ5-F1
#
_cell.length_a   1.000
_cell.length_b   1.000
_cell.length_c   1.000
_cell.angle_alpha   90.00
_cell.angle_beta   90.00
_cell.angle_gamma   90.00
#
_symmetry.space_group_name_H-M   'P 1'
#
loop_
_entity.id
_entity.type
_entity.pdbx_description
1 polymer ?
#
loop_
_entity_poly.entity_id
_entity_poly.type
_entity_poly.pdbx_seq_one_letter_code
_entity_poly.pdbx_strand_id
1 'polypeptide(L)' 'HRIRFEPHPSDTDRSGISQPGTIVDKFIGDPFLYNFFIQSQDSLIGTSCP' A
#
# COMPACT_ATOMS: atom_id res chain seq x y z
N HIS A 1 3.24 -6.13 -10.30
CA HIS A 1 3.13 -6.99 -9.10
C HIS A 1 1.65 -7.23 -8.77
N ARG A 2 1.32 -8.27 -7.98
CA ARG A 2 -0.08 -8.63 -7.60
C ARG A 2 -0.42 -8.34 -6.13
N ILE A 3 0.47 -7.64 -5.42
CA ILE A 3 0.24 -7.21 -4.04
C ILE A 3 -0.74 -6.03 -4.03
N ARG A 4 -1.65 -6.05 -3.07
CA ARG A 4 -2.62 -4.99 -2.76
C ARG A 4 -2.56 -4.74 -1.27
N PHE A 5 -2.77 -3.49 -0.86
CA PHE A 5 -2.89 -3.13 0.55
C PHE A 5 -4.37 -3.01 0.90
N GLU A 6 -4.78 -3.75 1.93
CA GLU A 6 -6.10 -3.61 2.54
C GLU A 6 -5.90 -2.88 3.89
N PRO A 7 -6.15 -1.55 3.93
CA PRO A 7 -5.95 -0.76 5.13
C PRO A 7 -6.98 -1.09 6.22
N HIS A 8 -6.61 -0.86 7.48
CA HIS A 8 -7.59 -0.85 8.58
C HIS A 8 -8.57 0.31 8.37
N PRO A 9 -9.86 0.19 8.75
CA PRO A 9 -10.87 1.23 8.50
C PRO A 9 -10.49 2.64 8.99
N SER A 10 -9.64 2.74 10.03
CA SER A 10 -9.14 4.01 10.56
C SER A 10 -8.14 4.73 9.65
N ASP A 11 -7.47 4.00 8.77
CA ASP A 11 -6.31 4.45 8.00
C ASP A 11 -6.66 4.57 6.50
N THR A 12 -7.96 4.65 6.22
CA THR A 12 -8.49 4.75 4.87
C THR A 12 -8.66 6.19 4.42
N ASP A 13 -8.45 6.43 3.13
CA ASP A 13 -8.90 7.65 2.47
C ASP A 13 -10.42 7.59 2.21
N ARG A 14 -10.98 8.66 1.62
CA ARG A 14 -12.41 8.73 1.27
C ARG A 14 -12.87 7.67 0.27
N SER A 15 -11.94 7.01 -0.42
CA SER A 15 -12.21 5.95 -1.40
C SER A 15 -12.09 4.53 -0.80
N GLY A 16 -11.68 4.42 0.47
CA GLY A 16 -11.48 3.14 1.16
C GLY A 16 -10.12 2.50 0.89
N ILE A 17 -9.18 3.26 0.31
CA ILE A 17 -7.82 2.79 -0.02
C ILE A 17 -6.82 3.35 1.00
N SER A 18 -5.65 2.72 1.10
CA SER A 18 -4.57 3.19 1.96
C SER A 18 -4.17 4.61 1.58
N GLN A 19 -3.87 5.45 2.57
CA GLN A 19 -3.43 6.82 2.31
C GLN A 19 -2.15 6.87 1.45
N PRO A 20 -1.98 7.90 0.61
CA PRO A 20 -0.73 8.12 -0.09
C PRO A 20 0.41 8.34 0.90
N GLY A 21 1.54 7.68 0.66
CA GLY A 21 2.70 7.66 1.54
C GLY A 21 2.79 6.42 2.44
N THR A 22 1.84 5.47 2.38
CA THR A 22 1.95 4.20 3.12
C THR A 22 3.09 3.36 2.57
N ILE A 23 4.02 3.00 3.45
CA ILE A 23 5.20 2.17 3.17
C ILE A 23 5.04 0.84 3.90
N VAL A 24 5.28 -0.27 3.20
CA VAL A 24 5.40 -1.60 3.80
C VAL A 24 6.78 -2.17 3.46
N ASP A 25 7.64 -2.22 4.48
CA ASP A 25 9.02 -2.74 4.39
C ASP A 25 9.21 -4.09 5.10
N LYS A 26 8.19 -4.55 5.84
CA LYS A 26 8.25 -5.78 6.65
C LYS A 26 7.24 -6.81 6.16
N PHE A 27 7.55 -8.08 6.40
CA PHE A 27 6.70 -9.27 6.18
C PHE A 27 6.35 -9.64 4.72
N ILE A 28 6.26 -8.68 3.80
CA ILE A 28 5.88 -8.90 2.39
C ILE A 28 7.08 -8.73 1.44
N GLY A 29 8.12 -8.04 1.90
CA GLY A 29 9.41 -7.97 1.21
C GLY A 29 10.16 -9.29 1.21
N ASP A 30 11.29 -9.32 0.51
CA ASP A 30 12.21 -10.45 0.57
C ASP A 30 12.91 -10.42 1.94
N PRO A 31 13.06 -11.58 2.61
CA PRO A 31 13.61 -11.62 3.97
C PRO A 31 15.11 -11.26 4.04
N PHE A 32 15.84 -11.28 2.93
CA PHE A 32 17.29 -11.09 2.88
C PHE A 32 17.75 -9.99 1.90
N LEU A 33 16.90 -9.60 0.95
CA LEU A 33 17.17 -8.54 0.00
C LEU A 33 16.52 -7.21 0.42
N TYR A 34 17.04 -6.10 -0.09
CA TYR A 34 16.49 -4.77 0.22
C TYR A 34 15.37 -4.41 -0.76
N ASN A 35 14.13 -4.58 -0.31
CA ASN A 35 12.93 -4.25 -1.07
C ASN A 35 11.79 -3.77 -0.14
N PHE A 36 11.00 -2.83 -0.65
CA PHE A 36 9.87 -2.22 0.04
C PHE A 36 8.78 -1.85 -0.97
N PHE A 37 7.55 -1.70 -0.50
CA PHE A 37 6.40 -1.28 -1.31
C PHE A 37 5.87 0.07 -0.81
N ILE A 38 5.51 0.98 -1.72
CA ILE A 38 5.01 2.33 -1.36
C ILE A 38 3.81 2.68 -2.22
N GLN A 39 2.67 2.89 -1.56
CA GLN A 39 1.56 3.57 -2.23
C GLN A 39 1.83 5.08 -2.26
N SER A 40 2.57 5.55 -3.25
CA SER A 40 3.02 6.95 -3.33
C SER A 40 1.95 7.92 -3.86
N GLN A 41 0.89 7.40 -4.47
CA GLN A 41 -0.12 8.18 -5.19
C GLN A 41 -1.52 8.02 -4.59
N ASP A 42 -2.30 9.09 -4.72
CA ASP A 42 -3.71 9.09 -4.36
C ASP A 42 -4.52 8.26 -5.37
N SER A 43 -5.43 7.43 -4.87
CA SER A 43 -6.12 6.42 -5.68
C SER A 43 -7.49 6.96 -6.11
N LEU A 44 -7.51 7.71 -7.21
CA LEU A 44 -8.72 8.41 -7.68
C LEU A 44 -9.90 7.49 -8.00
N ILE A 45 -9.67 6.30 -8.58
CA ILE A 45 -10.71 5.32 -8.94
C ILE A 45 -10.13 3.90 -8.89
N GLY A 46 -10.81 2.96 -8.21
CA GLY A 46 -10.44 1.54 -8.15
C GLY A 46 -9.35 1.23 -7.10
N THR A 47 -8.85 -0.01 -7.08
CA THR A 47 -7.83 -0.45 -6.11
C THR A 47 -6.42 -0.04 -6.56
N SER A 48 -5.70 0.68 -5.69
CA SER A 48 -4.32 1.11 -5.95
C SER A 48 -3.38 -0.07 -6.24
N CYS A 49 -2.41 0.17 -7.11
CA CYS A 49 -1.23 -0.69 -7.25
C CYS A 49 -0.08 -0.04 -6.48
N PRO A 50 0.25 -0.54 -5.27
CA PRO A 50 1.33 -0.02 -4.42
C PRO A 50 2.72 -0.49 -4.84
#